data_AF-A0AAD0ECK9-F1
#
_entry.id   AF-A0AAD0ECK9-F1
#
_cell.length_a   1.000
_cell.length_b   1.000
_cell.length_c   1.000
_cell.angle_alpha   90.00
_cell.angle_beta   90.00
_cell.angle_gamma   90.00
#
_symmetry.space_group_name_H-M   'P 1'
#
loop_
_entity.id
_entity.type
_entity.pdbx_description
1 polymer ?
#
loop_
_entity_poly.entity_id
_entity_poly.type
_entity_poly.pdbx_seq_one_letter_code
_entity_poly.pdbx_strand_id
1 'polypeptide(L)'
;MAELLVTAASNVAPPFDFSDFDFTKVAVLSATDTQIAVQYGAFVMVFQGSFSFDESGNLSPDSPLNGFGLFYDQSLIMSVSGFTLPSQMIADGDLYALLAVALSGDDIISSAWNGGERINGFAGNDTFRAGDGDDTIFGGAGQDELVLGDGVQTYSFTFGDSAGALLTTTKGRDMLFDVETVRLTNQTLHIQEGGSADEALISTNADNASVSDMIHGRGGNDTITGGTGKDFLLGGGGEDRLSGGKNDDFLDGGLDDDHLSGKAGDDNLRGSLGSDTLIGGAGNDTLRGDNDVGPDDNADDLLIGGSGHDSLSGNAGNDTLKAGNGVDTLEGGSGDDSLNGGRGRDLLSGGDGNDSLVGGRGNDTLTGGADHDRLSGGAGHDVMRGDAGNDLLIGGRGHDTLFGSDGADRLIGQYGNDRLTGGSGGDTFVFARNNGHDTITDFTLGEDLIQITRGANRIEHLGFEQLGENVHITFANASILVEGTTVDQLMDTDNFLF
;
A
#
# COMPACT_ATOMS: atom_id res chain seq x y z
N MET A 1 -43.50 14.07 36.05
CA MET A 1 -44.27 14.34 34.83
C MET A 1 -43.96 15.76 34.42
N ALA A 2 -43.21 16.05 33.35
CA ALA A 2 -42.83 15.24 32.22
C ALA A 2 -41.30 15.28 31.98
N GLU A 3 -40.72 14.11 31.74
CA GLU A 3 -39.44 13.99 31.02
C GLU A 3 -39.66 14.60 29.63
N LEU A 4 -38.91 15.65 29.32
CA LEU A 4 -38.79 16.09 27.94
C LEU A 4 -37.67 15.25 27.32
N LEU A 5 -38.10 14.26 26.55
CA LEU A 5 -37.27 13.47 25.65
C LEU A 5 -36.58 14.44 24.69
N VAL A 6 -35.32 14.78 24.92
CA VAL A 6 -34.48 15.45 23.91
C VAL A 6 -34.06 14.36 22.94
N THR A 7 -34.95 14.04 22.00
CA THR A 7 -34.54 13.39 20.75
C THR A 7 -33.57 14.34 20.07
N ALA A 8 -32.33 13.90 19.86
CA ALA A 8 -31.37 14.57 19.00
C ALA A 8 -32.05 14.84 17.66
N ALA A 9 -32.40 16.10 17.41
CA ALA A 9 -32.79 16.52 16.09
C ALA A 9 -31.56 16.33 15.21
N SER A 10 -31.72 15.59 14.12
CA SER A 10 -30.73 15.55 13.05
C SER A 10 -30.46 16.99 12.61
N ASN A 11 -29.27 17.53 12.91
CA ASN A 11 -28.80 18.85 12.48
C ASN A 11 -28.53 18.84 10.98
N VAL A 12 -29.58 18.81 10.17
CA VAL A 12 -29.48 18.96 8.72
C VAL A 12 -29.96 20.36 8.36
N ALA A 13 -29.07 21.35 8.50
CA ALA A 13 -29.27 22.66 7.90
C ALA A 13 -29.11 22.55 6.37
N PRO A 14 -29.81 23.37 5.56
CA PRO A 14 -29.53 23.44 4.13
C PRO A 14 -28.14 24.03 3.88
N PRO A 15 -27.44 23.65 2.80
CA PRO A 15 -26.13 24.22 2.47
C PRO A 15 -26.21 25.75 2.36
N PHE A 16 -25.19 26.42 2.90
CA PHE A 16 -25.10 27.89 2.90
C PHE A 16 -23.85 28.31 2.15
N ASP A 17 -24.02 29.11 1.10
CA ASP A 17 -22.93 29.71 0.32
C ASP A 17 -22.89 31.21 0.57
N PHE A 18 -21.73 31.71 1.01
CA PHE A 18 -21.53 33.14 1.26
C PHE A 18 -21.58 33.98 -0.01
N SER A 19 -21.30 33.41 -1.20
CA SER A 19 -21.37 34.17 -2.47
C SER A 19 -22.79 34.60 -2.85
N ASP A 20 -23.81 33.91 -2.32
CA ASP A 20 -25.21 34.22 -2.56
C ASP A 20 -25.80 35.20 -1.53
N PHE A 21 -24.97 35.71 -0.62
CA PHE A 21 -25.42 36.58 0.45
C PHE A 21 -25.56 38.04 -0.01
N ASP A 22 -26.81 38.50 -0.06
CA ASP A 22 -27.16 39.84 -0.48
C ASP A 22 -27.56 40.70 0.74
N PHE A 23 -26.69 41.65 1.12
CA PHE A 23 -26.93 42.58 2.22
C PHE A 23 -28.17 43.47 2.02
N THR A 24 -28.70 43.60 0.80
CA THR A 24 -29.94 44.35 0.58
C THR A 24 -31.19 43.59 1.02
N LYS A 25 -31.06 42.28 1.32
CA LYS A 25 -32.15 41.38 1.69
C LYS A 25 -32.10 40.93 3.15
N VAL A 26 -31.26 41.54 3.98
CA VAL A 26 -31.10 41.18 5.40
C VAL A 26 -31.96 42.06 6.31
N ALA A 27 -32.41 41.49 7.43
CA ALA A 27 -33.05 42.24 8.50
C ALA A 27 -32.11 42.38 9.70
N VAL A 28 -31.86 43.60 10.17
CA VAL A 28 -31.11 43.83 11.42
C VAL A 28 -32.01 43.47 12.61
N LEU A 29 -31.60 42.48 13.39
CA LEU A 29 -32.33 42.00 14.58
C LEU A 29 -31.93 42.77 15.84
N SER A 30 -30.64 43.04 16.00
CA SER A 30 -30.10 43.83 17.11
C SER A 30 -28.76 44.46 16.74
N ALA A 31 -28.45 45.58 17.38
CA ALA A 31 -27.16 46.25 17.29
C ALA A 31 -26.80 46.84 18.66
N THR A 32 -25.64 46.47 19.17
CA THR A 32 -25.02 47.02 20.38
C THR A 32 -23.61 47.50 20.05
N ASP A 33 -22.97 48.13 21.03
CA ASP A 33 -21.56 48.51 21.01
C ASP A 33 -20.59 47.32 20.88
N THR A 34 -21.08 46.08 21.03
CA THR A 34 -20.25 44.87 20.94
C THR A 34 -20.75 43.84 19.93
N GLN A 35 -22.01 43.91 19.48
CA GLN A 35 -22.65 42.88 18.66
C GLN A 35 -23.62 43.46 17.63
N ILE A 36 -23.61 42.91 16.42
CA ILE A 36 -24.64 43.18 15.40
C ILE A 36 -25.22 41.85 14.94
N ALA A 37 -26.53 41.66 15.06
CA ALA A 37 -27.21 40.47 14.58
C ALA A 37 -28.06 40.80 13.34
N VAL A 38 -27.88 40.04 12.27
CA VAL A 38 -28.65 40.16 11.02
C VAL A 38 -29.27 38.81 10.66
N GLN A 39 -30.45 38.85 10.02
CA GLN A 39 -31.15 37.66 9.53
C GLN A 39 -31.20 37.66 8.01
N TYR A 40 -30.85 36.51 7.41
CA TYR A 40 -31.01 36.24 5.98
C TYR A 40 -31.74 34.90 5.79
N GLY A 41 -32.99 34.96 5.34
CA GLY A 41 -33.84 33.77 5.28
C GLY A 41 -34.01 33.11 6.66
N ALA A 42 -33.63 31.83 6.75
CA ALA A 42 -33.67 31.05 8.00
C ALA A 42 -32.39 31.18 8.85
N PHE A 43 -31.35 31.85 8.33
CA PHE A 43 -30.07 31.99 9.00
C PHE A 43 -29.97 33.30 9.76
N VAL A 44 -29.29 33.27 10.90
CA VAL A 44 -28.95 34.45 11.69
C VAL A 44 -27.43 34.55 11.78
N MET A 45 -26.88 35.69 11.42
CA MET A 45 -25.45 35.99 11.55
C MET A 45 -25.25 37.01 12.66
N VAL A 46 -24.36 36.70 13.61
CA VAL A 46 -24.04 37.55 14.75
C VAL A 46 -22.58 37.95 14.68
N PHE A 47 -22.36 39.20 14.30
CA PHE A 47 -21.07 39.86 14.24
C PHE A 47 -20.62 40.31 15.64
N GLN A 48 -19.35 40.09 15.96
CA GLN A 48 -18.70 40.48 17.23
C GLN A 48 -17.62 41.52 16.94
N GLY A 49 -17.62 42.63 17.66
CA GLY A 49 -16.68 43.71 17.40
C GLY A 49 -16.71 44.82 18.44
N SER A 50 -16.08 45.95 18.13
CA SER A 50 -16.22 47.19 18.88
C SER A 50 -16.92 48.21 18.00
N PHE A 51 -18.25 48.27 18.11
CA PHE A 51 -19.08 49.09 17.24
C PHE A 51 -19.33 50.45 17.86
N SER A 52 -18.96 51.50 17.14
CA SER A 52 -19.34 52.87 17.48
C SER A 52 -20.37 53.36 16.46
N PHE A 53 -21.35 54.13 16.93
CA PHE A 53 -22.40 54.67 16.07
C PHE A 53 -22.32 56.20 16.10
N ASP A 54 -22.55 56.84 14.95
CA ASP A 54 -22.66 58.28 14.87
C ASP A 54 -23.95 58.78 15.54
N GLU A 55 -24.11 60.10 15.66
CA GLU A 55 -25.30 60.71 16.27
C GLU A 55 -26.60 60.41 15.51
N SER A 56 -26.51 59.91 14.27
CA SER A 56 -27.64 59.49 13.43
C SER A 56 -27.92 57.98 13.52
N GLY A 57 -27.14 57.24 14.32
CA GLY A 57 -27.26 55.79 14.51
C GLY A 57 -26.61 54.96 13.40
N ASN A 58 -25.80 55.56 12.52
CA ASN A 58 -25.04 54.83 11.51
C ASN A 58 -23.76 54.27 12.12
N LEU A 59 -23.32 53.12 11.64
CA LEU A 59 -22.07 52.50 12.07
C LEU A 59 -20.86 53.36 11.66
N SER A 60 -19.99 53.67 12.61
CA SER A 60 -18.80 54.49 12.44
C SER A 60 -17.70 53.72 11.71
N PRO A 61 -17.08 54.27 10.63
CA PRO A 61 -16.13 53.61 9.72
C PRO A 61 -14.97 52.82 10.36
N ASP A 62 -14.52 53.26 11.54
CA ASP A 62 -13.40 52.65 12.26
C ASP A 62 -13.80 51.53 13.23
N SER A 63 -15.06 51.10 13.23
CA SER A 63 -15.54 50.03 14.12
C SER A 63 -14.97 48.67 13.67
N PRO A 64 -14.03 48.05 14.43
CA PRO A 64 -13.46 46.79 14.03
C PRO A 64 -14.44 45.64 14.30
N LEU A 65 -14.62 44.79 13.30
CA LEU A 65 -15.23 43.47 13.43
C LEU A 65 -14.12 42.44 13.64
N ASN A 66 -14.24 41.62 14.68
CA ASN A 66 -13.19 40.67 15.10
C ASN A 66 -13.64 39.20 15.04
N GLY A 67 -14.87 38.96 14.59
CA GLY A 67 -15.42 37.61 14.41
C GLY A 67 -16.92 37.64 14.14
N PHE A 68 -17.47 36.51 13.73
CA PHE A 68 -18.90 36.32 13.59
C PHE A 68 -19.31 34.87 13.86
N GLY A 69 -20.57 34.67 14.25
CA GLY A 69 -21.21 33.36 14.34
C GLY A 69 -22.40 33.26 13.39
N LEU A 70 -22.53 32.15 12.68
CA LEU A 70 -23.68 31.80 11.87
C LEU A 70 -24.56 30.80 12.62
N PHE A 71 -25.86 31.04 12.65
CA PHE A 71 -26.84 30.28 13.40
C PHE A 71 -27.99 29.81 12.48
N TYR A 72 -28.47 28.59 12.72
CA TYR A 72 -29.68 28.03 12.12
C TYR A 72 -30.52 27.37 13.21
N ASP A 73 -31.83 27.66 13.24
CA ASP A 73 -32.76 27.18 14.27
C ASP A 73 -32.21 27.32 15.71
N GLN A 74 -31.69 28.52 16.03
CA GLN A 74 -31.09 28.87 17.33
C GLN A 74 -29.80 28.12 17.73
N SER A 75 -29.29 27.26 16.86
CA SER A 75 -28.02 26.55 17.06
C SER A 75 -26.90 27.26 16.33
N LEU A 76 -25.74 27.43 16.98
CA LEU A 76 -24.51 27.90 16.32
C LEU A 76 -24.05 26.78 15.37
N ILE A 77 -23.88 27.10 14.09
CA ILE A 77 -23.43 26.15 13.07
C ILE A 77 -22.01 26.44 12.59
N MET A 78 -21.57 27.71 12.60
CA MET A 78 -20.20 28.10 12.25
C MET A 78 -19.80 29.35 13.04
N SER A 79 -18.52 29.44 13.41
CA SER A 79 -17.92 30.64 13.99
C SER A 79 -16.56 30.92 13.36
N VAL A 80 -16.30 32.19 13.08
CA VAL A 80 -15.01 32.66 12.55
C VAL A 80 -14.48 33.78 13.44
N SER A 81 -13.18 33.79 13.68
CA SER A 81 -12.47 34.80 14.49
C SER A 81 -11.01 34.89 14.10
N GLY A 82 -10.36 36.02 14.35
CA GLY A 82 -8.92 36.21 14.05
C GLY A 82 -8.68 37.43 13.16
N PHE A 83 -9.63 37.73 12.28
CA PHE A 83 -9.57 38.85 11.37
C PHE A 83 -9.92 40.21 12.01
N THR A 84 -9.59 41.29 11.30
CA THR A 84 -10.06 42.65 11.62
C THR A 84 -10.59 43.33 10.36
N LEU A 85 -11.88 43.64 10.35
CA LEU A 85 -12.50 44.34 9.23
C LEU A 85 -12.89 45.77 9.61
N PRO A 86 -12.52 46.80 8.81
CA PRO A 86 -13.05 48.15 8.94
C PRO A 86 -14.52 48.20 8.54
N SER A 87 -15.36 48.82 9.37
CA SER A 87 -16.80 48.91 9.07
C SER A 87 -17.18 49.70 7.81
N GLN A 88 -16.27 50.50 7.23
CA GLN A 88 -16.51 51.13 5.92
C GLN A 88 -16.74 50.07 4.82
N MET A 89 -16.08 48.92 4.91
CA MET A 89 -16.25 47.85 3.93
C MET A 89 -17.60 47.12 4.09
N ILE A 90 -18.22 47.14 5.29
CA ILE A 90 -19.57 46.60 5.54
C ILE A 90 -20.62 47.39 4.73
N ALA A 91 -20.38 48.68 4.47
CA ALA A 91 -21.31 49.55 3.76
C ALA A 91 -21.34 49.33 2.24
N ASP A 92 -20.33 48.67 1.67
CA ASP A 92 -20.16 48.51 0.21
C ASP A 92 -21.00 47.35 -0.39
N GLY A 93 -21.70 46.57 0.46
CA GLY A 93 -22.88 45.81 0.05
C GLY A 93 -22.67 44.39 -0.50
N ASP A 94 -21.46 43.84 -0.46
CA ASP A 94 -21.18 42.44 -0.82
C ASP A 94 -20.47 41.72 0.33
N LEU A 95 -21.15 40.76 0.98
CA LEU A 95 -20.59 40.04 2.14
C LEU A 95 -19.46 39.10 1.73
N TYR A 96 -19.51 38.53 0.53
CA TYR A 96 -18.47 37.61 0.07
C TYR A 96 -17.16 38.34 -0.18
N ALA A 97 -17.21 39.45 -0.94
CA ALA A 97 -16.02 40.28 -1.16
C ALA A 97 -15.47 40.85 0.16
N LEU A 98 -16.37 41.13 1.11
CA LEU A 98 -16.01 41.60 2.44
C LEU A 98 -15.28 40.54 3.26
N LEU A 99 -15.84 39.33 3.30
CA LEU A 99 -15.25 38.18 3.98
C LEU A 99 -13.91 37.80 3.35
N ALA A 100 -13.78 37.83 2.02
CA ALA A 100 -12.52 37.55 1.35
C ALA A 100 -11.39 38.52 1.74
N VAL A 101 -11.70 39.79 2.03
CA VAL A 101 -10.72 40.76 2.54
C VAL A 101 -10.50 40.62 4.04
N ALA A 102 -11.58 40.34 4.80
CA ALA A 102 -11.48 40.11 6.22
C ALA A 102 -10.56 38.92 6.51
N LEU A 103 -10.79 37.82 5.81
CA LEU A 103 -10.09 36.56 5.95
C LEU A 103 -8.76 36.52 5.18
N SER A 104 -8.09 37.66 5.08
CA SER A 104 -6.78 37.75 4.41
C SER A 104 -5.59 37.70 5.37
N GLY A 105 -5.84 37.40 6.64
CA GLY A 105 -4.83 37.14 7.65
C GLY A 105 -5.17 35.90 8.47
N ASP A 106 -4.30 35.52 9.41
CA ASP A 106 -4.41 34.27 10.16
C ASP A 106 -5.72 34.16 10.97
N ASP A 107 -6.60 33.24 10.56
CA ASP A 107 -7.95 33.07 11.09
C ASP A 107 -8.20 31.70 11.74
N ILE A 108 -9.24 31.63 12.58
CA ILE A 108 -9.77 30.39 13.13
C ILE A 108 -11.22 30.23 12.68
N ILE A 109 -11.47 29.18 11.90
CA ILE A 109 -12.80 28.83 11.38
C ILE A 109 -13.23 27.52 12.04
N SER A 110 -14.33 27.55 12.79
CA SER A 110 -14.86 26.36 13.47
C SER A 110 -16.31 26.11 13.07
N SER A 111 -16.57 24.90 12.56
CA SER A 111 -17.90 24.34 12.30
C SER A 111 -18.28 23.38 13.43
N ALA A 112 -19.58 23.31 13.72
CA ALA A 112 -20.16 22.28 14.60
C ALA A 112 -21.31 21.54 13.89
N TRP A 113 -21.30 21.60 12.56
CA TRP A 113 -22.33 21.01 11.72
C TRP A 113 -21.97 19.54 11.40
N ASN A 114 -23.00 18.80 10.97
CA ASN A 114 -22.94 17.34 10.79
C ASN A 114 -23.22 16.95 9.31
N GLY A 115 -23.11 17.91 8.39
CA GLY A 115 -23.39 17.75 6.97
C GLY A 115 -22.29 18.42 6.15
N GLY A 116 -22.19 18.09 4.86
CA GLY A 116 -21.05 18.53 4.05
C GLY A 116 -20.91 20.05 3.90
N GLU A 117 -19.75 20.55 4.30
CA GLU A 117 -19.40 21.96 4.36
C GLU A 117 -18.52 22.39 3.18
N ARG A 118 -18.60 23.67 2.82
CA ARG A 118 -17.61 24.30 1.94
C ARG A 118 -16.99 25.48 2.67
N ILE A 119 -15.72 25.37 3.02
CA ILE A 119 -14.98 26.32 3.86
C ILE A 119 -13.83 26.91 3.04
N ASN A 120 -13.64 28.24 3.09
CA ASN A 120 -12.53 28.92 2.42
C ASN A 120 -11.79 29.80 3.45
N GLY A 121 -10.48 29.62 3.60
CA GLY A 121 -9.58 30.44 4.43
C GLY A 121 -9.14 31.72 3.76
N PHE A 122 -8.93 31.68 2.44
CA PHE A 122 -8.46 32.78 1.60
C PHE A 122 -6.96 33.07 1.71
N ALA A 123 -6.50 33.93 2.62
CA ALA A 123 -5.07 34.22 2.74
C ALA A 123 -4.70 34.41 4.21
N GLY A 124 -3.45 34.08 4.57
CA GLY A 124 -3.05 33.98 5.97
C GLY A 124 -2.79 32.53 6.35
N ASN A 125 -2.30 32.30 7.57
CA ASN A 125 -2.13 30.96 8.12
C ASN A 125 -3.37 30.61 8.95
N ASP A 126 -4.30 29.87 8.37
CA ASP A 126 -5.61 29.64 8.95
C ASP A 126 -5.70 28.33 9.72
N THR A 127 -6.62 28.26 10.68
CA THR A 127 -6.93 27.05 11.45
C THR A 127 -8.39 26.67 11.28
N PHE A 128 -8.64 25.53 10.65
CA PHE A 128 -9.95 24.95 10.43
C PHE A 128 -10.29 23.90 11.48
N ARG A 129 -11.53 23.90 11.96
CA ARG A 129 -12.13 22.83 12.78
C ARG A 129 -13.44 22.47 12.13
N ALA A 130 -13.39 21.59 11.14
CA ALA A 130 -14.57 21.14 10.40
C ALA A 130 -15.44 20.21 11.26
N GLY A 131 -16.72 20.13 10.90
CA GLY A 131 -17.72 19.35 11.61
C GLY A 131 -17.62 17.84 11.36
N ASP A 132 -18.72 17.12 11.53
CA ASP A 132 -18.88 15.80 10.92
C ASP A 132 -19.49 15.98 9.52
N GLY A 133 -19.19 15.13 8.54
CA GLY A 133 -19.73 15.28 7.18
C GLY A 133 -18.68 15.08 6.09
N ASP A 134 -19.10 15.19 4.83
CA ASP A 134 -18.18 15.21 3.69
C ASP A 134 -17.88 16.69 3.36
N ASP A 135 -16.77 17.22 3.86
CA ASP A 135 -16.46 18.65 3.76
C ASP A 135 -15.55 18.97 2.57
N THR A 136 -15.47 20.23 2.18
CA THR A 136 -14.55 20.76 1.18
C THR A 136 -13.89 22.01 1.74
N ILE A 137 -12.59 21.95 1.98
CA ILE A 137 -11.81 22.99 2.65
C ILE A 137 -10.78 23.53 1.65
N PHE A 138 -10.78 24.85 1.48
CA PHE A 138 -9.78 25.58 0.71
C PHE A 138 -9.01 26.43 1.71
N GLY A 139 -7.75 26.10 2.02
CA GLY A 139 -6.90 26.92 2.89
C GLY A 139 -6.61 28.26 2.22
N GLY A 140 -5.96 28.19 1.07
CA GLY A 140 -5.68 29.34 0.22
C GLY A 140 -4.20 29.71 0.29
N ALA A 141 -3.88 30.98 0.52
CA ALA A 141 -2.49 31.43 0.54
C ALA A 141 -1.94 31.51 1.97
N GLY A 142 -1.09 30.58 2.36
CA GLY A 142 -0.39 30.62 3.64
C GLY A 142 0.08 29.25 4.09
N GLN A 143 0.15 29.03 5.39
CA GLN A 143 0.32 27.71 6.01
C GLN A 143 -0.92 27.40 6.82
N ASP A 144 -1.78 26.57 6.23
CA ASP A 144 -3.12 26.32 6.68
C ASP A 144 -3.21 24.98 7.42
N GLU A 145 -4.00 24.96 8.50
CA GLU A 145 -4.09 23.85 9.45
C GLU A 145 -5.53 23.37 9.60
N LEU A 146 -5.81 22.11 9.30
CA LEU A 146 -7.04 21.44 9.70
C LEU A 146 -6.83 20.69 11.02
N VAL A 147 -7.65 20.99 12.03
CA VAL A 147 -7.65 20.30 13.32
C VAL A 147 -8.87 19.40 13.41
N LEU A 148 -8.64 18.09 13.40
CA LEU A 148 -9.67 17.09 13.63
C LEU A 148 -9.73 16.75 15.12
N GLY A 149 -10.91 16.92 15.73
CA GLY A 149 -11.11 16.72 17.17
C GLY A 149 -10.95 15.28 17.65
N ASP A 150 -10.94 15.11 18.97
CA ASP A 150 -10.80 13.82 19.67
C ASP A 150 -11.75 12.74 19.13
N GLY A 151 -11.23 11.76 18.39
CA GLY A 151 -12.00 10.59 17.96
C GLY A 151 -11.68 10.00 16.58
N VAL A 152 -10.84 10.63 15.76
CA VAL A 152 -10.40 10.03 14.49
C VAL A 152 -9.28 9.03 14.75
N GLN A 153 -9.64 7.74 14.79
CA GLN A 153 -8.68 6.64 14.99
C GLN A 153 -8.20 6.00 13.69
N THR A 154 -8.94 6.21 12.60
CA THR A 154 -8.65 5.66 11.26
C THR A 154 -8.89 6.74 10.23
N TYR A 155 -7.89 6.96 9.37
CA TYR A 155 -7.99 7.84 8.23
C TYR A 155 -7.29 7.25 7.00
N SER A 156 -7.68 7.69 5.81
CA SER A 156 -6.98 7.37 4.56
C SER A 156 -6.94 8.59 3.66
N PHE A 157 -5.90 8.70 2.86
CA PHE A 157 -5.76 9.78 1.88
C PHE A 157 -5.75 9.24 0.45
N THR A 158 -6.28 10.04 -0.47
CA THR A 158 -6.09 9.84 -1.92
C THR A 158 -5.97 11.19 -2.60
N PHE A 159 -5.06 11.33 -3.56
CA PHE A 159 -5.02 12.49 -4.44
C PHE A 159 -5.65 12.12 -5.77
N GLY A 160 -6.42 13.05 -6.35
CA GLY A 160 -6.76 12.97 -7.76
C GLY A 160 -5.76 13.77 -8.58
N ASP A 161 -5.49 13.35 -9.81
CA ASP A 161 -4.57 13.96 -10.80
C ASP A 161 -4.81 15.47 -11.07
N SER A 162 -5.88 16.06 -10.51
CA SER A 162 -6.28 17.44 -10.73
C SER A 162 -6.96 18.14 -9.53
N ALA A 163 -7.03 17.51 -8.35
CA ALA A 163 -7.72 18.11 -7.22
C ALA A 163 -7.32 17.53 -5.86
N GLY A 164 -6.75 18.38 -4.99
CA GLY A 164 -6.75 18.31 -3.52
C GLY A 164 -6.32 17.00 -2.84
N ALA A 165 -6.09 17.06 -1.53
CA ALA A 165 -5.98 15.87 -0.70
C ALA A 165 -7.39 15.43 -0.27
N LEU A 166 -7.82 14.22 -0.60
CA LEU A 166 -9.04 13.64 -0.01
C LEU A 166 -8.68 12.95 1.29
N LEU A 167 -9.23 13.40 2.41
CA LEU A 167 -9.10 12.81 3.74
C LEU A 167 -10.39 12.08 4.11
N THR A 168 -10.32 10.76 4.23
CA THR A 168 -11.46 9.97 4.73
C THR A 168 -11.30 9.68 6.22
N THR A 169 -12.31 9.97 7.02
CA THR A 169 -12.38 9.65 8.46
C THR A 169 -13.63 8.80 8.78
N THR A 170 -13.81 8.39 10.03
CA THR A 170 -15.07 7.75 10.47
C THR A 170 -16.27 8.69 10.47
N LYS A 171 -16.04 10.00 10.34
CA LYS A 171 -17.03 11.06 10.42
C LYS A 171 -17.40 11.63 9.04
N GLY A 172 -16.67 11.27 7.99
CA GLY A 172 -16.97 11.57 6.59
C GLY A 172 -15.72 11.67 5.72
N ARG A 173 -15.87 12.21 4.51
CA ARG A 173 -14.78 12.36 3.52
C ARG A 173 -14.58 13.82 3.16
N ASP A 174 -13.45 14.37 3.54
CA ASP A 174 -13.11 15.79 3.41
C ASP A 174 -12.15 16.01 2.25
N MET A 175 -12.45 16.95 1.36
CA MET A 175 -11.55 17.38 0.30
C MET A 175 -10.78 18.62 0.76
N LEU A 176 -9.45 18.57 0.72
CA LEU A 176 -8.57 19.64 1.17
C LEU A 176 -7.81 20.22 -0.03
N PHE A 177 -7.85 21.54 -0.19
CA PHE A 177 -7.10 22.29 -1.19
C PHE A 177 -6.24 23.30 -0.47
N ASP A 178 -4.94 23.35 -0.78
CA ASP A 178 -3.99 24.28 -0.17
C ASP A 178 -4.05 24.25 1.37
N VAL A 179 -4.05 23.04 1.96
CA VAL A 179 -3.97 22.82 3.41
C VAL A 179 -2.68 22.07 3.68
N GLU A 180 -1.75 22.67 4.43
CA GLU A 180 -0.41 22.12 4.66
C GLU A 180 -0.31 21.23 5.90
N THR A 181 -1.21 21.39 6.88
CA THR A 181 -1.13 20.63 8.14
C THR A 181 -2.48 20.05 8.54
N VAL A 182 -2.50 18.77 8.91
CA VAL A 182 -3.65 18.14 9.55
C VAL A 182 -3.26 17.67 10.95
N ARG A 183 -3.89 18.21 11.99
CA ARG A 183 -3.69 17.78 13.38
C ARG A 183 -4.74 16.77 13.80
N LEU A 184 -4.25 15.64 14.29
CA LEU A 184 -5.01 14.56 14.90
C LEU A 184 -4.66 14.48 16.39
N THR A 185 -5.45 13.77 17.19
CA THR A 185 -5.25 13.67 18.66
C THR A 185 -3.85 13.22 19.07
N ASN A 186 -3.20 12.32 18.30
CA ASN A 186 -1.89 11.76 18.63
C ASN A 186 -0.85 11.89 17.50
N GLN A 187 -1.19 12.54 16.39
CA GLN A 187 -0.34 12.64 15.21
C GLN A 187 -0.50 14.01 14.55
N THR A 188 0.54 14.47 13.87
CA THR A 188 0.47 15.63 12.97
C THR A 188 0.87 15.14 11.59
N LEU A 189 0.07 15.49 10.58
CA LEU A 189 0.39 15.21 9.19
C LEU A 189 0.76 16.53 8.51
N HIS A 190 1.91 16.59 7.85
CA HIS A 190 2.17 17.66 6.89
C HIS A 190 1.82 17.21 5.48
N ILE A 191 1.32 18.11 4.66
CA ILE A 191 0.97 17.88 3.27
C ILE A 191 1.90 18.72 2.41
N GLN A 192 2.56 18.09 1.44
CA GLN A 192 3.42 18.74 0.47
C GLN A 192 3.06 18.27 -0.94
N GLU A 193 2.73 19.23 -1.81
CA GLU A 193 2.41 18.98 -3.22
C GLU A 193 3.53 19.49 -4.13
N GLY A 194 3.96 18.63 -5.06
CA GLY A 194 4.83 18.94 -6.18
C GLY A 194 4.08 19.53 -7.37
N GLY A 195 4.81 19.67 -8.46
CA GLY A 195 4.42 20.38 -9.66
C GLY A 195 4.24 19.47 -10.86
N SER A 196 4.99 19.77 -11.91
CA SER A 196 5.01 19.01 -13.18
C SER A 196 6.45 18.95 -13.72
N ALA A 197 7.40 19.28 -12.87
CA ALA A 197 8.82 19.42 -13.18
C ALA A 197 9.58 18.62 -12.13
N ASP A 198 10.83 18.29 -12.43
CA ASP A 198 11.65 17.50 -11.50
C ASP A 198 11.91 18.28 -10.20
N GLU A 199 11.41 17.76 -9.08
CA GLU A 199 11.48 18.39 -7.77
C GLU A 199 12.11 17.50 -6.70
N ALA A 200 12.63 18.14 -5.65
CA ALA A 200 13.14 17.46 -4.47
C ALA A 200 12.23 17.79 -3.29
N LEU A 201 11.35 16.87 -2.93
CA LEU A 201 10.37 17.02 -1.87
C LEU A 201 10.86 16.26 -0.63
N ILE A 202 11.26 16.99 0.41
CA ILE A 202 11.96 16.42 1.56
C ILE A 202 11.19 16.80 2.81
N SER A 203 10.83 15.80 3.61
CA SER A 203 10.26 16.02 4.93
C SER A 203 11.17 16.89 5.80
N THR A 204 10.55 17.78 6.56
CA THR A 204 11.23 18.67 7.49
C THR A 204 11.31 18.11 8.91
N ASN A 205 10.77 16.91 9.16
CA ASN A 205 10.47 16.41 10.51
C ASN A 205 11.48 15.37 11.08
N ALA A 206 12.66 15.23 10.47
CA ALA A 206 13.58 14.06 10.45
C ALA A 206 13.91 13.25 11.74
N ASP A 207 13.39 13.59 12.92
CA ASP A 207 13.58 12.84 14.17
C ASP A 207 12.31 12.70 15.03
N ASN A 208 11.12 13.08 14.55
CA ASN A 208 9.89 13.00 15.33
C ASN A 208 8.86 12.00 14.76
N ALA A 209 8.88 10.77 15.25
CA ALA A 209 7.96 9.70 14.86
C ALA A 209 6.45 9.96 15.19
N SER A 210 6.10 11.08 15.84
CA SER A 210 4.70 11.50 15.99
C SER A 210 4.20 12.40 14.86
N VAL A 211 5.10 12.79 13.95
CA VAL A 211 4.79 13.58 12.77
C VAL A 211 4.92 12.65 11.58
N SER A 212 3.91 12.64 10.75
CA SER A 212 3.87 11.97 9.46
C SER A 212 3.89 13.04 8.38
N ASP A 213 4.36 12.69 7.19
CA ASP A 213 4.26 13.54 6.01
C ASP A 213 3.47 12.82 4.92
N MET A 214 2.72 13.59 4.16
CA MET A 214 2.07 13.18 2.93
C MET A 214 2.64 14.03 1.81
N ILE A 215 3.33 13.40 0.88
CA ILE A 215 4.09 14.09 -0.15
C ILE A 215 3.72 13.50 -1.51
N HIS A 216 3.28 14.35 -2.44
CA HIS A 216 2.92 13.95 -3.80
C HIS A 216 3.73 14.72 -4.82
N GLY A 217 4.53 14.05 -5.65
CA GLY A 217 5.34 14.64 -6.72
C GLY A 217 4.51 15.19 -7.89
N ARG A 218 3.46 14.43 -8.25
CA ARG A 218 2.51 14.63 -9.35
C ARG A 218 3.10 14.32 -10.72
N GLY A 219 4.06 15.10 -11.18
CA GLY A 219 4.60 14.93 -12.53
C GLY A 219 6.03 15.44 -12.63
N GLY A 220 6.83 14.81 -13.49
CA GLY A 220 8.27 15.06 -13.55
C GLY A 220 9.02 13.94 -12.84
N ASN A 221 10.36 14.00 -12.86
CA ASN A 221 11.17 12.97 -12.21
C ASN A 221 11.58 13.46 -10.81
N ASP A 222 10.79 13.11 -9.82
CA ASP A 222 10.87 13.65 -8.47
C ASP A 222 11.77 12.81 -7.55
N THR A 223 12.31 13.47 -6.53
CA THR A 223 12.99 12.80 -5.42
C THR A 223 12.28 13.15 -4.13
N ILE A 224 11.62 12.16 -3.54
CA ILE A 224 10.76 12.29 -2.37
C ILE A 224 11.38 11.57 -1.17
N THR A 225 11.40 12.20 0.01
CA THR A 225 11.91 11.60 1.25
C THR A 225 10.99 11.90 2.44
N GLY A 226 10.40 10.86 3.05
CA GLY A 226 9.48 10.94 4.20
C GLY A 226 10.19 11.16 5.55
N GLY A 227 11.36 10.56 5.74
CA GLY A 227 12.18 10.82 6.91
C GLY A 227 11.80 9.96 8.12
N THR A 228 11.02 10.47 9.06
CA THR A 228 10.52 9.70 10.20
C THR A 228 9.05 9.97 10.38
N GLY A 229 8.28 8.96 10.73
CA GLY A 229 6.84 9.12 10.76
C GLY A 229 6.20 7.98 10.01
N LYS A 230 4.87 7.94 9.95
CA LYS A 230 4.20 7.05 9.01
C LYS A 230 3.86 7.85 7.78
N ASP A 231 4.71 7.81 6.77
CA ASP A 231 4.67 8.74 5.66
C ASP A 231 3.90 8.14 4.48
N PHE A 232 3.23 9.00 3.71
CA PHE A 232 2.49 8.65 2.50
C PHE A 232 3.14 9.37 1.32
N LEU A 233 3.94 8.65 0.54
CA LEU A 233 4.73 9.21 -0.56
C LEU A 233 4.16 8.73 -1.89
N LEU A 234 3.83 9.66 -2.78
CA LEU A 234 3.30 9.38 -4.11
C LEU A 234 4.20 10.07 -5.14
N GLY A 235 4.77 9.30 -6.07
CA GLY A 235 5.58 9.85 -7.17
C GLY A 235 4.71 10.63 -8.14
N GLY A 236 3.80 9.93 -8.80
CA GLY A 236 2.87 10.52 -9.75
C GLY A 236 3.17 10.02 -11.15
N GLY A 237 3.82 10.82 -11.99
CA GLY A 237 4.28 10.33 -13.28
C GLY A 237 5.62 10.92 -13.66
N GLY A 238 6.44 10.13 -14.34
CA GLY A 238 7.87 10.37 -14.50
C GLY A 238 8.67 9.38 -13.66
N GLU A 239 9.98 9.29 -13.90
CA GLU A 239 10.82 8.31 -13.20
C GLU A 239 11.22 8.84 -11.82
N ASP A 240 10.51 8.42 -10.79
CA ASP A 240 10.57 8.96 -9.43
C ASP A 240 11.51 8.17 -8.50
N ARG A 241 11.97 8.84 -7.44
CA ARG A 241 12.78 8.27 -6.37
C ARG A 241 12.15 8.54 -5.02
N LEU A 242 11.55 7.52 -4.42
CA LEU A 242 10.86 7.62 -3.14
C LEU A 242 11.66 6.91 -2.03
N SER A 243 11.78 7.55 -0.86
CA SER A 243 12.36 6.95 0.33
C SER A 243 11.49 7.22 1.56
N GLY A 244 10.90 6.17 2.15
CA GLY A 244 10.08 6.23 3.36
C GLY A 244 10.89 6.74 4.56
N GLY A 245 11.79 5.90 5.07
CA GLY A 245 12.80 6.32 6.04
C GLY A 245 12.79 5.51 7.33
N LYS A 246 11.96 5.88 8.31
CA LYS A 246 11.78 5.08 9.53
C LYS A 246 10.29 5.02 9.82
N ASN A 247 9.89 3.92 10.46
CA ASN A 247 8.51 3.57 10.77
C ASN A 247 7.75 3.13 9.51
N ASP A 248 6.51 2.69 9.70
CA ASP A 248 5.72 2.00 8.68
C ASP A 248 5.19 3.02 7.65
N ASP A 249 5.75 3.02 6.45
CA ASP A 249 5.48 3.98 5.39
C ASP A 249 4.66 3.37 4.23
N PHE A 250 3.97 4.22 3.48
CA PHE A 250 3.29 3.87 2.23
C PHE A 250 3.93 4.64 1.07
N LEU A 251 4.41 3.92 0.06
CA LEU A 251 5.04 4.48 -1.14
C LEU A 251 4.32 3.96 -2.39
N ASP A 252 3.92 4.86 -3.29
CA ASP A 252 3.35 4.56 -4.61
C ASP A 252 4.16 5.31 -5.67
N GLY A 253 4.77 4.59 -6.61
CA GLY A 253 5.56 5.17 -7.70
C GLY A 253 4.67 5.94 -8.65
N GLY A 254 3.77 5.21 -9.32
CA GLY A 254 2.73 5.80 -10.15
C GLY A 254 2.87 5.37 -11.60
N LEU A 255 3.28 6.28 -12.48
CA LEU A 255 3.52 6.01 -13.90
C LEU A 255 5.02 6.09 -14.17
N ASP A 256 5.50 5.24 -15.10
CA ASP A 256 6.89 5.18 -15.56
C ASP A 256 7.81 4.47 -14.55
N ASP A 257 9.09 4.29 -14.90
CA ASP A 257 10.00 3.42 -14.16
C ASP A 257 10.50 4.08 -12.85
N ASP A 258 10.04 3.60 -11.71
CA ASP A 258 10.26 4.20 -10.39
C ASP A 258 11.26 3.45 -9.51
N HIS A 259 11.80 4.15 -8.51
CA HIS A 259 12.66 3.57 -7.49
C HIS A 259 12.17 3.89 -6.08
N LEU A 260 11.63 2.87 -5.40
CA LEU A 260 11.03 2.97 -4.09
C LEU A 260 11.89 2.27 -3.02
N SER A 261 12.06 2.92 -1.87
CA SER A 261 12.74 2.31 -0.72
C SER A 261 12.04 2.62 0.60
N GLY A 262 11.48 1.60 1.27
CA GLY A 262 10.80 1.73 2.57
C GLY A 262 11.78 2.07 3.71
N LYS A 263 12.93 1.38 3.71
CA LYS A 263 14.02 1.44 4.69
C LYS A 263 13.76 0.64 5.96
N ALA A 264 13.08 1.19 6.95
CA ALA A 264 12.96 0.56 8.25
C ALA A 264 11.57 0.80 8.82
N GLY A 265 10.85 -0.25 9.15
CA GLY A 265 9.41 -0.19 9.36
C GLY A 265 8.76 -1.35 8.63
N ASP A 266 7.50 -1.62 8.94
CA ASP A 266 6.72 -2.58 8.15
C ASP A 266 6.07 -1.79 6.99
N ASP A 267 6.75 -1.70 5.85
CA ASP A 267 6.43 -0.76 4.78
C ASP A 267 5.50 -1.36 3.70
N ASN A 268 4.76 -0.50 2.99
CA ASN A 268 3.92 -0.89 1.85
C ASN A 268 4.35 -0.12 0.60
N LEU A 269 4.94 -0.83 -0.35
CA LEU A 269 5.49 -0.28 -1.59
C LEU A 269 4.70 -0.80 -2.78
N ARG A 270 4.31 0.12 -3.66
CA ARG A 270 3.66 -0.17 -4.93
C ARG A 270 4.41 0.52 -6.06
N GLY A 271 4.86 -0.23 -7.06
CA GLY A 271 5.46 0.30 -8.29
C GLY A 271 4.41 1.02 -9.15
N SER A 272 3.33 0.30 -9.44
CA SER A 272 2.15 0.71 -10.22
C SER A 272 2.23 0.41 -11.72
N LEU A 273 2.72 1.32 -12.56
CA LEU A 273 2.91 1.07 -13.99
C LEU A 273 4.33 1.42 -14.39
N GLY A 274 5.01 0.54 -15.12
CA GLY A 274 6.41 0.73 -15.49
C GLY A 274 7.31 -0.33 -14.88
N SER A 275 8.59 -0.34 -15.29
CA SER A 275 9.58 -1.29 -14.76
C SER A 275 10.21 -0.75 -13.49
N ASP A 276 9.70 -1.17 -12.35
CA ASP A 276 9.99 -0.56 -11.07
C ASP A 276 11.08 -1.30 -10.29
N THR A 277 11.71 -0.58 -9.36
CA THR A 277 12.59 -1.16 -8.35
C THR A 277 12.09 -0.84 -6.95
N LEU A 278 11.63 -1.88 -6.25
CA LEU A 278 11.10 -1.77 -4.89
C LEU A 278 12.06 -2.43 -3.89
N ILE A 279 12.39 -1.71 -2.82
CA ILE A 279 13.26 -2.18 -1.75
C ILE A 279 12.58 -1.94 -0.39
N GLY A 280 12.05 -2.98 0.24
CA GLY A 280 11.41 -2.91 1.57
C GLY A 280 12.40 -2.43 2.64
N GLY A 281 13.39 -3.28 2.95
CA GLY A 281 14.46 -2.96 3.87
C GLY A 281 14.39 -3.80 5.14
N ALA A 282 14.00 -3.20 6.25
CA ALA A 282 13.97 -3.85 7.56
C ALA A 282 12.59 -3.73 8.20
N GLY A 283 11.94 -4.86 8.42
CA GLY A 283 10.56 -4.94 8.89
C GLY A 283 9.81 -5.93 8.02
N ASN A 284 8.53 -6.14 8.29
CA ASN A 284 7.70 -7.03 7.49
C ASN A 284 7.07 -6.23 6.37
N ASP A 285 7.70 -6.26 5.20
CA ASP A 285 7.34 -5.36 4.11
C ASP A 285 6.35 -6.02 3.14
N THR A 286 5.48 -5.22 2.53
CA THR A 286 4.60 -5.62 1.43
C THR A 286 5.03 -4.88 0.18
N LEU A 287 5.51 -5.61 -0.83
CA LEU A 287 5.97 -5.07 -2.10
C LEU A 287 5.11 -5.61 -3.23
N ARG A 288 4.65 -4.70 -4.07
CA ARG A 288 3.86 -5.02 -5.26
C ARG A 288 4.42 -4.25 -6.45
N GLY A 289 4.88 -4.96 -7.47
CA GLY A 289 5.38 -4.37 -8.71
C GLY A 289 4.25 -3.66 -9.45
N ASP A 290 3.51 -4.41 -10.26
CA ASP A 290 2.41 -3.87 -11.04
C ASP A 290 1.04 -3.84 -10.32
N ASN A 291 0.15 -2.96 -10.79
CA ASN A 291 -1.25 -2.93 -10.38
C ASN A 291 -2.13 -3.97 -11.11
N ASP A 292 -3.10 -4.56 -10.40
CA ASP A 292 -4.18 -5.44 -10.95
C ASP A 292 -5.11 -4.74 -11.96
N VAL A 293 -4.89 -3.44 -12.24
CA VAL A 293 -5.86 -2.56 -12.90
C VAL A 293 -5.25 -1.79 -14.06
N GLY A 294 -4.67 -2.51 -15.02
CA GLY A 294 -4.38 -2.04 -16.36
C GLY A 294 -4.28 -3.23 -17.33
N PRO A 295 -4.94 -3.23 -18.50
CA PRO A 295 -4.93 -4.39 -19.40
C PRO A 295 -3.63 -4.60 -20.18
N ASP A 296 -2.62 -3.75 -19.98
CA ASP A 296 -1.45 -3.66 -20.85
C ASP A 296 -0.11 -3.55 -20.11
N ASP A 297 -0.08 -3.59 -18.77
CA ASP A 297 1.21 -3.64 -18.09
C ASP A 297 1.71 -5.08 -17.95
N ASN A 298 2.93 -5.28 -18.41
CA ASN A 298 3.70 -6.53 -18.30
C ASN A 298 5.17 -6.13 -18.11
N ALA A 299 5.39 -5.08 -17.33
CA ALA A 299 6.70 -4.52 -17.12
C ALA A 299 7.52 -5.44 -16.22
N ASP A 300 8.83 -5.50 -16.44
CA ASP A 300 9.69 -6.37 -15.66
C ASP A 300 10.15 -5.64 -14.39
N ASP A 301 9.73 -6.10 -13.21
CA ASP A 301 10.01 -5.47 -11.92
C ASP A 301 11.16 -6.11 -11.12
N LEU A 302 11.79 -5.31 -10.25
CA LEU A 302 12.75 -5.79 -9.26
C LEU A 302 12.26 -5.52 -7.84
N LEU A 303 11.85 -6.59 -7.13
CA LEU A 303 11.39 -6.53 -5.75
C LEU A 303 12.42 -7.13 -4.80
N ILE A 304 12.79 -6.38 -3.75
CA ILE A 304 13.74 -6.81 -2.71
C ILE A 304 13.12 -6.57 -1.33
N GLY A 305 12.75 -7.64 -0.61
CA GLY A 305 12.16 -7.57 0.73
C GLY A 305 13.16 -7.07 1.76
N GLY A 306 14.22 -7.83 2.00
CA GLY A 306 15.31 -7.47 2.90
C GLY A 306 15.36 -8.34 4.16
N SER A 307 14.91 -7.81 5.29
CA SER A 307 14.86 -8.55 6.55
C SER A 307 13.52 -8.37 7.24
N GLY A 308 12.89 -9.46 7.63
CA GLY A 308 11.58 -9.48 8.28
C GLY A 308 10.74 -10.57 7.64
N HIS A 309 9.42 -10.50 7.71
CA HIS A 309 8.54 -11.45 7.03
C HIS A 309 7.86 -10.74 5.87
N ASP A 310 8.42 -10.88 4.68
CA ASP A 310 8.08 -10.04 3.54
C ASP A 310 7.06 -10.73 2.62
N SER A 311 6.20 -9.93 2.00
CA SER A 311 5.24 -10.35 0.97
C SER A 311 5.54 -9.63 -0.33
N LEU A 312 6.00 -10.36 -1.34
CA LEU A 312 6.39 -9.83 -2.65
C LEU A 312 5.47 -10.38 -3.73
N SER A 313 4.93 -9.51 -4.58
CA SER A 313 4.11 -9.87 -5.74
C SER A 313 4.57 -9.10 -6.97
N GLY A 314 5.04 -9.82 -8.00
CA GLY A 314 5.42 -9.25 -9.29
C GLY A 314 4.20 -8.81 -10.10
N ASN A 315 3.26 -9.74 -10.27
CA ASN A 315 2.08 -9.66 -11.15
C ASN A 315 2.42 -9.96 -12.60
N ALA A 316 2.31 -9.03 -13.53
CA ALA A 316 2.52 -9.32 -14.95
C ALA A 316 3.91 -8.82 -15.36
N GLY A 317 4.62 -9.57 -16.19
CA GLY A 317 6.00 -9.22 -16.56
C GLY A 317 6.97 -10.32 -16.17
N ASN A 318 8.25 -10.17 -16.55
CA ASN A 318 9.30 -11.11 -16.17
C ASN A 318 10.03 -10.57 -14.94
N ASP A 319 9.51 -10.87 -13.77
CA ASP A 319 9.88 -10.20 -12.54
C ASP A 319 11.05 -10.88 -11.84
N THR A 320 11.77 -10.09 -11.04
CA THR A 320 12.82 -10.60 -10.15
C THR A 320 12.49 -10.28 -8.70
N LEU A 321 12.13 -11.32 -7.94
CA LEU A 321 11.76 -11.21 -6.52
C LEU A 321 12.84 -11.82 -5.62
N LYS A 322 13.29 -11.06 -4.63
CA LYS A 322 14.30 -11.50 -3.63
C LYS A 322 13.84 -11.14 -2.22
N ALA A 323 13.37 -12.12 -1.47
CA ALA A 323 12.82 -11.84 -0.14
C ALA A 323 13.89 -11.60 0.92
N GLY A 324 14.88 -12.49 1.11
CA GLY A 324 16.05 -12.19 1.92
C GLY A 324 16.13 -13.00 3.20
N ASN A 325 15.92 -12.39 4.38
CA ASN A 325 15.83 -13.16 5.63
C ASN A 325 14.43 -13.03 6.19
N GLY A 326 13.82 -14.15 6.58
CA GLY A 326 12.44 -14.08 6.99
C GLY A 326 11.71 -15.39 7.03
N VAL A 327 10.43 -15.32 6.75
CA VAL A 327 9.49 -16.41 6.47
C VAL A 327 8.59 -15.71 5.48
N ASP A 328 8.98 -15.82 4.22
CA ASP A 328 8.55 -14.87 3.21
C ASP A 328 7.54 -15.51 2.26
N THR A 329 6.73 -14.68 1.60
CA THR A 329 5.81 -15.11 0.55
C THR A 329 6.15 -14.37 -0.75
N LEU A 330 6.38 -15.12 -1.82
CA LEU A 330 6.70 -14.60 -3.14
C LEU A 330 5.73 -15.17 -4.16
N GLU A 331 5.16 -14.30 -4.98
CA GLU A 331 4.29 -14.63 -6.11
C GLU A 331 4.83 -13.91 -7.35
N GLY A 332 5.27 -14.67 -8.36
CA GLY A 332 5.72 -14.15 -9.65
C GLY A 332 4.55 -13.55 -10.41
N GLY A 333 3.64 -14.41 -10.84
CA GLY A 333 2.39 -14.03 -11.49
C GLY A 333 2.36 -14.55 -12.92
N SER A 334 2.42 -13.68 -13.91
CA SER A 334 2.46 -14.08 -15.32
C SER A 334 3.69 -13.52 -16.02
N GLY A 335 4.44 -14.37 -16.70
CA GLY A 335 5.72 -14.05 -17.34
C GLY A 335 6.80 -15.02 -16.84
N ASP A 336 8.01 -14.93 -17.40
CA ASP A 336 9.10 -15.81 -17.00
C ASP A 336 9.83 -15.23 -15.76
N ASP A 337 9.41 -15.62 -14.55
CA ASP A 337 9.81 -14.99 -13.30
C ASP A 337 11.05 -15.61 -12.63
N SER A 338 11.76 -14.82 -11.82
CA SER A 338 12.89 -15.27 -11.00
C SER A 338 12.68 -14.97 -9.51
N LEU A 339 12.41 -16.02 -8.73
CA LEU A 339 12.09 -15.92 -7.31
C LEU A 339 13.20 -16.51 -6.42
N ASN A 340 13.56 -15.81 -5.35
CA ASN A 340 14.51 -16.25 -4.34
C ASN A 340 14.00 -15.97 -2.91
N GLY A 341 13.65 -17.02 -2.17
CA GLY A 341 13.19 -16.92 -0.76
C GLY A 341 14.31 -16.50 0.18
N GLY A 342 15.47 -17.14 0.05
CA GLY A 342 16.69 -16.74 0.74
C GLY A 342 16.90 -17.53 2.04
N ARG A 343 16.53 -16.97 3.19
CA ARG A 343 16.60 -17.66 4.48
C ARG A 343 15.24 -17.57 5.13
N GLY A 344 14.73 -18.70 5.58
CA GLY A 344 13.44 -18.68 6.20
C GLY A 344 12.73 -20.00 6.09
N ARG A 345 11.42 -19.96 6.19
CA ARG A 345 10.59 -21.01 5.62
C ARG A 345 9.72 -20.26 4.65
N ASP A 346 10.06 -20.35 3.38
CA ASP A 346 9.52 -19.43 2.40
C ASP A 346 8.46 -20.14 1.55
N LEU A 347 7.47 -19.39 1.10
CA LEU A 347 6.43 -19.83 0.18
C LEU A 347 6.62 -19.12 -1.15
N LEU A 348 6.92 -19.88 -2.20
CA LEU A 348 7.18 -19.34 -3.54
C LEU A 348 6.17 -19.94 -4.53
N SER A 349 5.58 -19.09 -5.36
CA SER A 349 4.74 -19.47 -6.49
C SER A 349 5.22 -18.74 -7.74
N GLY A 350 5.56 -19.49 -8.80
CA GLY A 350 5.94 -18.93 -10.09
C GLY A 350 4.73 -18.33 -10.79
N GLY A 351 3.78 -19.17 -11.18
CA GLY A 351 2.53 -18.75 -11.81
C GLY A 351 2.45 -19.23 -13.25
N ASP A 352 2.12 -18.35 -14.18
CA ASP A 352 2.11 -18.65 -15.61
C ASP A 352 3.45 -18.23 -16.24
N GLY A 353 4.23 -19.16 -16.80
CA GLY A 353 5.49 -18.82 -17.48
C GLY A 353 6.59 -19.83 -17.19
N ASN A 354 7.79 -19.63 -17.72
CA ASN A 354 8.91 -20.53 -17.44
C ASN A 354 9.75 -19.98 -16.29
N ASP A 355 9.36 -20.34 -15.08
CA ASP A 355 9.84 -19.68 -13.87
C ASP A 355 11.11 -20.34 -13.31
N SER A 356 11.86 -19.55 -12.54
CA SER A 356 13.04 -20.01 -11.80
C SER A 356 12.92 -19.68 -10.32
N LEU A 357 12.60 -20.70 -9.51
CA LEU A 357 12.38 -20.59 -8.07
C LEU A 357 13.54 -21.20 -7.27
N VAL A 358 14.03 -20.45 -6.28
CA VAL A 358 15.03 -20.90 -5.31
C VAL A 358 14.53 -20.65 -3.89
N GLY A 359 14.25 -21.72 -3.13
CA GLY A 359 13.84 -21.63 -1.72
C GLY A 359 14.95 -21.05 -0.86
N GLY A 360 16.09 -21.74 -0.83
CA GLY A 360 17.31 -21.24 -0.18
C GLY A 360 17.65 -22.02 1.08
N ARG A 361 17.50 -21.41 2.25
CA ARG A 361 17.76 -22.05 3.54
C ARG A 361 16.49 -22.13 4.36
N GLY A 362 16.26 -23.31 4.91
CA GLY A 362 15.13 -23.67 5.74
C GLY A 362 14.15 -24.50 4.93
N ASN A 363 12.97 -24.75 5.48
CA ASN A 363 12.06 -25.78 4.95
C ASN A 363 11.04 -25.13 4.03
N ASP A 364 11.34 -25.01 2.74
CA ASP A 364 10.60 -24.14 1.83
C ASP A 364 9.46 -24.89 1.12
N THR A 365 8.49 -24.13 0.60
CA THR A 365 7.41 -24.65 -0.26
C THR A 365 7.41 -23.90 -1.58
N LEU A 366 7.65 -24.60 -2.68
CA LEU A 366 7.74 -24.02 -4.02
C LEU A 366 6.70 -24.66 -4.93
N THR A 367 6.02 -23.83 -5.72
CA THR A 367 5.11 -24.23 -6.79
C THR A 367 5.56 -23.54 -8.08
N GLY A 368 5.81 -24.31 -9.13
CA GLY A 368 6.13 -23.77 -10.46
C GLY A 368 4.92 -23.09 -11.06
N GLY A 369 3.96 -23.89 -11.51
CA GLY A 369 2.68 -23.40 -12.02
C GLY A 369 2.41 -23.95 -13.41
N ALA A 370 2.18 -23.08 -14.38
CA ALA A 370 2.01 -23.46 -15.77
C ALA A 370 3.28 -23.19 -16.56
N ASP A 371 3.54 -24.00 -17.59
CA ASP A 371 4.74 -23.97 -18.43
C ASP A 371 5.99 -24.56 -17.73
N HIS A 372 7.20 -24.32 -18.24
CA HIS A 372 8.35 -25.17 -17.93
C HIS A 372 9.26 -24.56 -16.85
N ASP A 373 9.14 -25.09 -15.64
CA ASP A 373 9.73 -24.46 -14.47
C ASP A 373 11.04 -25.07 -14.01
N ARG A 374 11.80 -24.28 -13.26
CA ARG A 374 13.03 -24.67 -12.57
C ARG A 374 12.93 -24.37 -11.09
N LEU A 375 12.78 -25.43 -10.29
CA LEU A 375 12.67 -25.32 -8.84
C LEU A 375 13.90 -25.89 -8.15
N SER A 376 14.44 -25.15 -7.18
CA SER A 376 15.51 -25.59 -6.30
C SER A 376 15.15 -25.31 -4.84
N GLY A 377 14.88 -26.34 -4.04
CA GLY A 377 14.57 -26.22 -2.62
C GLY A 377 15.75 -25.63 -1.82
N GLY A 378 16.93 -26.24 -1.98
CA GLY A 378 18.16 -25.71 -1.40
C GLY A 378 18.57 -26.50 -0.16
N ALA A 379 18.43 -25.94 1.03
CA ALA A 379 18.84 -26.60 2.26
C ALA A 379 17.73 -26.56 3.31
N GLY A 380 17.15 -27.71 3.60
CA GLY A 380 16.06 -27.90 4.56
C GLY A 380 15.21 -29.07 4.12
N HIS A 381 14.03 -29.22 4.70
CA HIS A 381 13.07 -30.23 4.24
C HIS A 381 12.04 -29.54 3.36
N ASP A 382 12.25 -29.62 2.06
CA ASP A 382 11.52 -28.80 1.09
C ASP A 382 10.35 -29.58 0.47
N VAL A 383 9.30 -28.85 0.11
CA VAL A 383 8.15 -29.38 -0.64
C VAL A 383 8.07 -28.63 -1.97
N MET A 384 8.16 -29.36 -3.08
CA MET A 384 8.16 -28.76 -4.42
C MET A 384 7.12 -29.41 -5.31
N ARG A 385 6.46 -28.59 -6.13
CA ARG A 385 5.47 -28.97 -7.12
C ARG A 385 5.79 -28.28 -8.44
N GLY A 386 6.03 -29.05 -9.50
CA GLY A 386 6.20 -28.52 -10.86
C GLY A 386 4.87 -27.98 -11.41
N ASP A 387 3.81 -28.78 -11.26
CA ASP A 387 2.48 -28.55 -11.82
C ASP A 387 2.42 -28.88 -13.31
N ALA A 388 2.13 -27.95 -14.21
CA ALA A 388 1.86 -28.26 -15.61
C ALA A 388 3.02 -27.83 -16.50
N GLY A 389 3.78 -28.76 -17.05
CA GLY A 389 4.95 -28.41 -17.86
C GLY A 389 5.94 -29.54 -17.97
N ASN A 390 7.14 -29.28 -18.48
CA ASN A 390 8.24 -30.24 -18.30
C ASN A 390 9.26 -29.60 -17.38
N ASP A 391 9.20 -29.97 -16.10
CA ASP A 391 9.83 -29.23 -15.03
C ASP A 391 11.15 -29.84 -14.58
N LEU A 392 12.00 -29.02 -13.98
CA LEU A 392 13.21 -29.45 -13.30
C LEU A 392 13.12 -29.14 -11.82
N LEU A 393 12.99 -30.20 -11.00
CA LEU A 393 12.92 -30.09 -9.55
C LEU A 393 14.21 -30.60 -8.91
N ILE A 394 14.84 -29.77 -8.07
CA ILE A 394 16.07 -30.07 -7.36
C ILE A 394 15.86 -29.90 -5.85
N GLY A 395 15.86 -31.00 -5.09
CA GLY A 395 15.72 -31.00 -3.62
C GLY A 395 16.83 -30.23 -2.95
N GLY A 396 18.04 -30.77 -3.07
CA GLY A 396 19.24 -30.15 -2.51
C GLY A 396 19.69 -30.90 -1.28
N ARG A 397 19.61 -30.30 -0.09
CA ARG A 397 19.99 -30.95 1.16
C ARG A 397 18.79 -31.07 2.07
N GLY A 398 18.42 -32.29 2.42
CA GLY A 398 17.50 -32.57 3.51
C GLY A 398 16.66 -33.78 3.22
N HIS A 399 15.36 -33.71 3.48
CA HIS A 399 14.44 -34.82 3.20
C HIS A 399 13.29 -34.18 2.48
N ASP A 400 13.39 -34.20 1.16
CA ASP A 400 12.59 -33.36 0.30
C ASP A 400 11.44 -34.16 -0.29
N THR A 401 10.33 -33.48 -0.58
CA THR A 401 9.18 -34.07 -1.26
C THR A 401 8.97 -33.35 -2.58
N LEU A 402 9.16 -34.07 -3.70
CA LEU A 402 9.07 -33.53 -5.05
C LEU A 402 7.87 -34.14 -5.76
N PHE A 403 7.03 -33.29 -6.34
CA PHE A 403 5.91 -33.65 -7.21
C PHE A 403 6.15 -33.03 -8.59
N GLY A 404 6.37 -33.83 -9.63
CA GLY A 404 6.41 -33.36 -11.02
C GLY A 404 5.02 -32.83 -11.43
N SER A 405 4.05 -33.74 -11.40
CA SER A 405 2.63 -33.53 -11.70
C SER A 405 2.28 -33.80 -13.16
N ASP A 406 2.10 -32.82 -14.03
CA ASP A 406 1.71 -33.04 -15.42
C ASP A 406 2.87 -32.68 -16.37
N GLY A 407 3.36 -33.67 -17.12
CA GLY A 407 4.33 -33.53 -18.20
C GLY A 407 5.60 -34.37 -17.97
N ALA A 408 6.66 -34.12 -18.73
CA ALA A 408 7.85 -34.97 -18.71
C ALA A 408 8.93 -34.39 -17.79
N ASP A 409 8.82 -34.68 -16.50
CA ASP A 409 9.56 -33.98 -15.47
C ASP A 409 10.92 -34.60 -15.16
N ARG A 410 11.81 -33.80 -14.60
CA ARG A 410 13.13 -34.24 -14.14
C ARG A 410 13.30 -33.96 -12.65
N LEU A 411 13.25 -35.03 -11.85
CA LEU A 411 13.29 -34.95 -10.39
C LEU A 411 14.67 -35.37 -9.86
N ILE A 412 15.29 -34.50 -9.06
CA ILE A 412 16.61 -34.68 -8.47
C ILE A 412 16.58 -34.37 -6.97
N GLY A 413 16.34 -35.37 -6.12
CA GLY A 413 16.34 -35.18 -4.65
C GLY A 413 17.69 -34.66 -4.10
N GLN A 414 18.79 -35.14 -4.66
CA GLN A 414 20.16 -34.90 -4.15
C GLN A 414 20.38 -35.52 -2.77
N TYR A 415 20.78 -34.76 -1.74
CA TYR A 415 21.25 -35.31 -0.49
C TYR A 415 20.11 -35.52 0.50
N GLY A 416 19.92 -36.78 0.89
CA GLY A 416 19.20 -37.18 2.07
C GLY A 416 18.24 -38.31 1.78
N ASN A 417 16.98 -38.20 2.15
CA ASN A 417 16.04 -39.31 1.98
C ASN A 417 14.76 -38.71 1.42
N ASP A 418 14.67 -38.72 0.11
CA ASP A 418 13.69 -37.91 -0.59
C ASP A 418 12.52 -38.75 -1.07
N ARG A 419 11.35 -38.13 -1.20
CA ARG A 419 10.15 -38.74 -1.76
C ARG A 419 9.84 -38.07 -3.09
N LEU A 420 9.88 -38.83 -4.17
CA LEU A 420 9.77 -38.35 -5.55
C LEU A 420 8.50 -38.94 -6.20
N THR A 421 7.61 -38.07 -6.66
CA THR A 421 6.37 -38.42 -7.35
C THR A 421 6.42 -37.79 -8.74
N GLY A 422 6.43 -38.61 -9.79
CA GLY A 422 6.53 -38.13 -11.17
C GLY A 422 5.22 -37.51 -11.63
N GLY A 423 4.12 -38.25 -11.53
CA GLY A 423 2.80 -37.84 -12.00
C GLY A 423 2.49 -38.44 -13.36
N SER A 424 1.97 -37.62 -14.27
CA SER A 424 1.60 -38.00 -15.63
C SER A 424 2.65 -37.52 -16.62
N GLY A 425 3.01 -38.35 -17.60
CA GLY A 425 4.06 -38.02 -18.56
C GLY A 425 5.24 -38.98 -18.44
N GLY A 426 6.34 -38.68 -19.11
CA GLY A 426 7.52 -39.55 -19.14
C GLY A 426 8.63 -38.97 -18.29
N ASP A 427 8.68 -39.36 -17.02
CA ASP A 427 9.51 -38.69 -16.03
C ASP A 427 10.91 -39.27 -15.92
N THR A 428 11.87 -38.45 -15.49
CA THR A 428 13.25 -38.88 -15.23
C THR A 428 13.63 -38.63 -13.78
N PHE A 429 13.80 -39.71 -13.02
CA PHE A 429 14.29 -39.69 -11.65
C PHE A 429 15.81 -39.85 -11.64
N VAL A 430 16.53 -38.85 -11.13
CA VAL A 430 17.99 -38.77 -11.26
C VAL A 430 18.68 -39.02 -9.93
N PHE A 431 19.56 -40.02 -9.93
CA PHE A 431 20.34 -40.39 -8.75
C PHE A 431 21.84 -40.33 -9.00
N ALA A 432 22.58 -40.04 -7.94
CA ALA A 432 24.02 -40.06 -7.89
C ALA A 432 24.51 -40.74 -6.60
N ARG A 433 25.84 -40.87 -6.46
CA ARG A 433 26.44 -41.42 -5.24
C ARG A 433 26.18 -40.47 -4.06
N ASN A 434 25.90 -41.05 -2.89
CA ASN A 434 25.57 -40.33 -1.65
C ASN A 434 24.27 -39.54 -1.70
N ASN A 435 23.34 -39.84 -2.62
CA ASN A 435 22.02 -39.24 -2.58
C ASN A 435 21.21 -39.69 -1.35
N GLY A 436 21.58 -40.82 -0.75
CA GLY A 436 20.97 -41.35 0.47
C GLY A 436 19.90 -42.38 0.15
N HIS A 437 18.75 -42.36 0.83
CA HIS A 437 17.73 -43.42 0.76
C HIS A 437 16.38 -42.87 0.28
N ASP A 438 16.18 -42.89 -1.03
CA ASP A 438 15.07 -42.21 -1.70
C ASP A 438 13.92 -43.16 -2.03
N THR A 439 12.74 -42.61 -2.24
CA THR A 439 11.53 -43.34 -2.62
C THR A 439 10.91 -42.74 -3.87
N ILE A 440 10.67 -43.55 -4.89
CA ILE A 440 9.83 -43.21 -6.05
C ILE A 440 8.46 -43.83 -5.82
N THR A 441 7.40 -43.02 -5.95
CA THR A 441 6.08 -43.39 -5.40
C THR A 441 5.08 -43.90 -6.44
N ASP A 442 5.30 -43.58 -7.71
CA ASP A 442 4.32 -43.75 -8.79
C ASP A 442 4.98 -44.07 -10.14
N PHE A 443 6.10 -44.80 -10.11
CA PHE A 443 6.88 -45.13 -11.31
C PHE A 443 6.05 -45.87 -12.38
N THR A 444 5.95 -45.28 -13.57
CA THR A 444 5.24 -45.80 -14.73
C THR A 444 6.18 -46.54 -15.68
N LEU A 445 6.04 -47.86 -15.73
CA LEU A 445 6.89 -48.74 -16.54
C LEU A 445 6.81 -48.43 -18.04
N GLY A 446 7.98 -48.23 -18.67
CA GLY A 446 8.09 -47.98 -20.11
C GLY A 446 7.78 -46.54 -20.54
N GLU A 447 7.39 -45.68 -19.59
CA GLU A 447 7.24 -44.23 -19.78
C GLU A 447 8.33 -43.50 -19.00
N ASP A 448 8.52 -43.85 -17.72
CA ASP A 448 9.50 -43.24 -16.83
C ASP A 448 10.90 -43.86 -16.94
N LEU A 449 11.89 -43.07 -16.53
CA LEU A 449 13.30 -43.42 -16.53
C LEU A 449 13.94 -43.19 -15.16
N ILE A 450 14.69 -44.19 -14.70
CA ILE A 450 15.64 -44.06 -13.59
C ILE A 450 17.02 -43.78 -14.19
N GLN A 451 17.50 -42.55 -14.02
CA GLN A 451 18.84 -42.15 -14.43
C GLN A 451 19.82 -42.27 -13.27
N ILE A 452 20.86 -43.09 -13.42
CA ILE A 452 21.94 -43.21 -12.42
C ILE A 452 23.22 -42.62 -12.98
N THR A 453 23.55 -41.40 -12.55
CA THR A 453 24.73 -40.69 -13.04
C THR A 453 26.03 -41.33 -12.54
N ARG A 454 26.82 -41.84 -13.49
CA ARG A 454 28.17 -42.35 -13.23
C ARG A 454 29.15 -41.18 -13.08
N GLY A 455 29.38 -40.72 -11.85
CA GLY A 455 30.53 -39.85 -11.56
C GLY A 455 31.87 -40.50 -11.96
N ALA A 456 33.01 -39.84 -11.67
CA ALA A 456 34.36 -40.28 -12.08
C ALA A 456 34.77 -41.72 -11.66
N ASN A 457 34.00 -42.38 -10.78
CA ASN A 457 34.17 -43.76 -10.37
C ASN A 457 33.00 -44.62 -10.88
N ARG A 458 33.30 -45.72 -11.61
CA ARG A 458 32.31 -46.70 -12.07
C ARG A 458 31.42 -47.17 -10.92
N ILE A 459 30.10 -47.05 -11.08
CA ILE A 459 29.15 -47.85 -10.31
C ILE A 459 29.21 -49.24 -10.94
N GLU A 460 29.81 -50.20 -10.25
CA GLU A 460 30.12 -51.51 -10.83
C GLU A 460 28.91 -52.45 -10.82
N HIS A 461 28.05 -52.36 -9.81
CA HIS A 461 26.88 -53.22 -9.64
C HIS A 461 25.70 -52.46 -8.99
N LEU A 462 24.50 -52.70 -9.52
CA LEU A 462 23.23 -52.41 -8.87
C LEU A 462 22.72 -53.71 -8.21
N GLY A 463 22.38 -53.65 -6.93
CA GLY A 463 21.69 -54.72 -6.23
C GLY A 463 20.17 -54.49 -6.30
N PHE A 464 19.40 -55.52 -6.62
CA PHE A 464 17.95 -55.47 -6.67
C PHE A 464 17.37 -56.49 -5.69
N GLU A 465 16.45 -56.05 -4.84
CA GLU A 465 15.75 -56.88 -3.86
C GLU A 465 14.25 -56.59 -3.92
N GLN A 466 13.43 -57.64 -4.05
CA GLN A 466 11.98 -57.51 -3.96
C GLN A 466 11.56 -57.45 -2.48
N LEU A 467 10.90 -56.36 -2.08
CA LEU A 467 10.36 -56.16 -0.73
C LEU A 467 8.84 -56.00 -0.79
N GLY A 468 8.11 -57.12 -0.74
CA GLY A 468 6.66 -57.10 -0.91
C GLY A 468 6.27 -56.63 -2.32
N GLU A 469 5.47 -55.56 -2.40
CA GLU A 469 5.04 -54.94 -3.67
C GLU A 469 6.02 -53.87 -4.19
N ASN A 470 7.18 -53.72 -3.54
CA ASN A 470 8.16 -52.69 -3.87
C ASN A 470 9.50 -53.32 -4.29
N VAL A 471 10.27 -52.59 -5.09
CA VAL A 471 11.64 -52.96 -5.46
C VAL A 471 12.63 -52.05 -4.75
N HIS A 472 13.60 -52.65 -4.05
CA HIS A 472 14.71 -51.94 -3.43
C HIS A 472 15.95 -52.07 -4.30
N ILE A 473 16.46 -50.94 -4.77
CA ILE A 473 17.66 -50.83 -5.58
C ILE A 473 18.78 -50.27 -4.71
N THR A 474 19.92 -50.94 -4.67
CA THR A 474 21.09 -50.52 -3.88
C THR A 474 22.29 -50.29 -4.79
N PHE A 475 22.98 -49.17 -4.59
CA PHE A 475 24.24 -48.88 -5.28
C PHE A 475 25.14 -48.00 -4.45
N ALA A 476 26.43 -48.31 -4.45
CA ALA A 476 27.42 -47.64 -3.61
C ALA A 476 26.95 -47.57 -2.14
N ASN A 477 26.61 -46.36 -1.66
CA ASN A 477 26.09 -46.08 -0.32
C ASN A 477 24.70 -45.40 -0.35
N ALA A 478 23.97 -45.55 -1.45
CA ALA A 478 22.62 -45.03 -1.63
C ALA A 478 21.65 -46.17 -1.96
N SER A 479 20.36 -45.91 -1.79
CA SER A 479 19.30 -46.83 -2.23
C SER A 479 18.07 -46.09 -2.73
N ILE A 480 17.32 -46.75 -3.61
CA ILE A 480 16.03 -46.29 -4.12
C ILE A 480 14.99 -47.36 -3.78
N LEU A 481 13.88 -46.96 -3.18
CA LEU A 481 12.68 -47.79 -3.07
C LEU A 481 11.71 -47.37 -4.18
N VAL A 482 11.38 -48.27 -5.09
CA VAL A 482 10.36 -48.05 -6.11
C VAL A 482 9.06 -48.72 -5.65
N GLU A 483 8.04 -47.93 -5.35
CA GLU A 483 6.74 -48.42 -4.88
C GLU A 483 5.94 -49.08 -6.01
N GLY A 484 5.19 -50.14 -5.71
CA GLY A 484 4.18 -50.70 -6.62
C GLY A 484 4.69 -51.42 -7.88
N THR A 485 5.91 -51.95 -7.87
CA THR A 485 6.51 -52.66 -9.02
C THR A 485 7.24 -53.95 -8.61
N THR A 486 7.62 -54.77 -9.60
CA THR A 486 8.40 -55.99 -9.41
C THR A 486 9.74 -55.94 -10.14
N VAL A 487 10.73 -56.69 -9.64
CA VAL A 487 12.07 -56.74 -10.25
C VAL A 487 12.00 -57.16 -11.72
N ASP A 488 11.18 -58.17 -12.04
CA ASP A 488 11.04 -58.67 -13.41
C ASP A 488 10.47 -57.59 -14.34
N GLN A 489 9.43 -56.89 -13.91
CA GLN A 489 8.82 -55.80 -14.67
C GLN A 489 9.77 -54.62 -14.88
N LEU A 490 10.53 -54.25 -13.85
CA LEU A 490 11.46 -53.13 -13.91
C LEU A 490 12.65 -53.41 -14.85
N MET A 491 12.99 -54.69 -15.07
CA MET A 491 14.11 -55.13 -15.90
C MET A 491 13.74 -55.46 -17.35
N ASP A 492 12.47 -55.80 -17.60
CA ASP A 492 12.00 -56.23 -18.93
C ASP A 492 11.81 -55.05 -19.92
N THR A 493 11.82 -53.81 -19.44
CA THR A 493 11.72 -52.59 -20.26
C THR A 493 12.95 -51.68 -20.11
N ASP A 494 13.17 -50.78 -21.06
CA ASP A 494 14.29 -49.81 -21.07
C ASP A 494 14.07 -48.67 -20.05
N ASN A 495 13.91 -49.01 -18.77
CA ASN A 495 13.61 -48.08 -17.67
C ASN A 495 14.86 -47.40 -17.07
N PHE A 496 16.06 -47.76 -17.53
CA PHE A 496 17.31 -47.33 -16.92
C PHE A 496 18.20 -46.57 -17.89
N LEU A 497 18.64 -45.39 -17.46
CA LEU A 497 19.67 -44.61 -18.16
C LEU A 497 20.94 -44.54 -17.30
N PHE A 498 22.09 -44.88 -17.88
CA PHE A 498 23.35 -45.08 -17.16
C PHE A 498 24.49 -44.15 -17.59
#